data_AF-A0A948W3W3-F1
#
_entry.id   AF-A0A948W3W3-F1
#
_cell.length_a   1.000
_cell.length_b   1.000
_cell.length_c   1.000
_cell.angle_alpha   90.00
_cell.angle_beta   90.00
_cell.angle_gamma   90.00
#
_symmetry.space_group_name_H-M   'P 1'
#
loop_
_entity.id
_entity.type
_entity.pdbx_description
1 polymer ?
#
loop_
_entity_poly.entity_id
_entity_poly.type
_entity_poly.pdbx_seq_one_letter_code
_entity_poly.pdbx_strand_id
1 'polypeptide(L)'
;MTAENCRHAWEIINLRNGYLVTEGCTHCGRRANFFTLEDRNHMDSYVEGKHIWGFLGSSQAVKFDFKCTLCGKEIKLDKVMALMACLDCKEDCLAPKKGREKSGDEDSWVYLALCPDPGHENEECIGSEEIKALNSYFNSRIKTPGKRITIIPCLYRGKIDTCQGEIIADVGMKDLF
;
A
#
# COMPACT_ATOMS: atom_id res chain seq x y z
N MET A 1 20.31 21.84 -7.83
CA MET A 1 20.24 20.49 -8.46
C MET A 1 18.99 20.44 -9.31
N THR A 2 19.06 19.98 -10.56
CA THR A 2 17.86 19.71 -11.37
C THR A 2 17.11 18.51 -10.79
N ALA A 3 15.79 18.44 -11.01
CA ALA A 3 14.96 17.37 -10.45
C ALA A 3 15.42 15.97 -10.89
N GLU A 4 15.99 15.83 -12.09
CA GLU A 4 16.41 14.56 -12.69
C GLU A 4 17.63 13.90 -12.01
N ASN A 5 18.51 14.68 -11.38
CA ASN A 5 19.73 14.16 -10.72
C ASN A 5 19.65 14.28 -9.18
N CYS A 6 18.46 14.45 -8.63
CA CYS A 6 18.27 14.57 -7.20
C CYS A 6 18.36 13.20 -6.51
N ARG A 7 19.12 13.11 -5.40
CA ARG A 7 19.13 11.90 -4.55
C ARG A 7 17.85 11.70 -3.74
N HIS A 8 16.94 12.68 -3.81
CA HIS A 8 15.68 12.79 -3.08
C HIS A 8 15.76 12.58 -1.56
N ALA A 9 15.33 13.59 -0.81
CA ALA A 9 15.05 13.46 0.62
C ALA A 9 13.57 13.76 0.82
N TRP A 10 12.78 12.71 1.04
CA TRP A 10 11.32 12.81 1.08
C TRP A 10 10.83 13.23 2.46
N GLU A 11 9.87 14.14 2.48
CA GLU A 11 9.01 14.44 3.62
C GLU A 11 7.56 14.09 3.27
N ILE A 12 6.77 13.74 4.29
CA ILE A 12 5.34 13.51 4.13
C ILE A 12 4.61 14.84 4.07
N ILE A 13 3.70 14.95 3.10
CA ILE A 13 2.73 16.02 2.95
C ILE A 13 1.32 15.42 2.82
N ASN A 14 0.27 16.25 2.96
CA ASN A 14 -1.14 15.85 2.78
C ASN A 14 -1.56 14.62 3.61
N LEU A 15 -1.02 14.50 4.83
CA LEU A 15 -1.30 13.42 5.76
C LEU A 15 -2.77 13.41 6.17
N ARG A 16 -3.42 12.26 6.02
CA ARG A 16 -4.83 12.03 6.33
C ARG A 16 -5.00 10.67 7.00
N ASN A 17 -5.55 10.67 8.21
CA ASN A 17 -5.99 9.44 8.87
C ASN A 17 -7.42 9.14 8.44
N GLY A 18 -7.72 7.87 8.23
CA GLY A 18 -9.03 7.43 7.78
C GLY A 18 -9.09 5.91 7.74
N TYR A 19 -9.78 5.38 6.73
CA TYR A 19 -10.05 3.97 6.61
C TYR A 19 -9.82 3.50 5.19
N LEU A 20 -9.15 2.36 5.06
CA LEU A 20 -9.25 1.51 3.89
C LEU A 20 -10.59 0.78 3.97
N VAL A 21 -11.41 0.90 2.93
CA VAL A 21 -12.64 0.11 2.77
C VAL A 21 -12.43 -0.87 1.63
N THR A 22 -12.88 -2.10 1.82
CA THR A 22 -12.94 -3.14 0.80
C THR A 22 -14.38 -3.48 0.49
N GLU A 23 -14.71 -3.51 -0.80
CA GLU A 23 -16.02 -3.92 -1.32
C GLU A 23 -15.90 -5.14 -2.23
N GLY A 24 -17.01 -5.87 -2.34
CA GLY A 24 -17.12 -7.06 -3.15
C GLY A 24 -18.36 -7.03 -4.03
N CYS A 25 -18.19 -7.35 -5.30
CA CYS A 25 -19.31 -7.56 -6.20
C CYS A 25 -19.91 -8.96 -5.97
N THR A 26 -21.15 -9.05 -5.52
CA THR A 26 -21.84 -10.34 -5.29
C THR A 26 -22.14 -11.10 -6.59
N HIS A 27 -22.26 -10.37 -7.70
CA HIS A 27 -22.54 -10.97 -9.02
C HIS A 27 -21.32 -11.65 -9.66
N CYS A 28 -20.11 -11.11 -9.49
CA CYS A 28 -18.93 -11.60 -10.21
C CYS A 28 -17.68 -11.82 -9.34
N GLY A 29 -17.76 -11.60 -8.03
CA GLY A 29 -16.64 -11.81 -7.11
C GLY A 29 -15.54 -10.74 -7.17
N ARG A 30 -15.68 -9.69 -8.01
CA ARG A 30 -14.74 -8.57 -8.06
C ARG A 30 -14.56 -7.92 -6.70
N ARG A 31 -13.39 -7.32 -6.50
CA ARG A 31 -13.02 -6.61 -5.27
C ARG A 31 -12.56 -5.22 -5.62
N ALA A 32 -12.91 -4.25 -4.78
CA ALA A 32 -12.48 -2.87 -4.92
C ALA A 32 -12.01 -2.34 -3.56
N ASN A 33 -10.98 -1.50 -3.60
CA ASN A 33 -10.48 -0.79 -2.42
C ASN A 33 -10.61 0.71 -2.64
N PHE A 34 -11.00 1.43 -1.60
CA PHE A 34 -10.89 2.89 -1.59
C PHE A 34 -10.59 3.40 -0.18
N PHE A 35 -10.17 4.66 -0.12
CA PHE A 35 -9.89 5.35 1.13
C PHE A 35 -11.00 6.34 1.44
N THR A 36 -11.42 6.38 2.70
CA THR A 36 -12.44 7.29 3.22
C THR A 36 -11.98 7.90 4.53
N LEU A 37 -12.45 9.12 4.83
CA LEU A 37 -12.24 9.76 6.13
C LEU A 37 -13.28 9.30 7.17
N GLU A 38 -14.35 8.65 6.72
CA GLU A 38 -15.50 8.26 7.52
C GLU A 38 -15.65 6.74 7.54
N ASP A 39 -15.83 6.15 8.72
CA ASP A 39 -15.87 4.70 8.96
C ASP A 39 -17.15 4.01 8.42
N ARG A 40 -18.31 4.69 8.48
CA ARG A 40 -19.62 4.01 8.41
C ARG A 40 -20.53 4.35 7.23
N ASN A 41 -20.14 5.30 6.37
CA ASN A 41 -21.02 5.75 5.28
C ASN A 41 -21.00 4.83 4.02
N HIS A 42 -20.33 3.69 4.10
CA HIS A 42 -20.09 2.79 2.94
C HIS A 42 -20.63 1.37 3.17
N MET A 43 -21.61 1.20 4.05
CA MET A 43 -22.13 -0.14 4.41
C MET A 43 -23.32 -0.58 3.54
N ASP A 44 -23.95 0.34 2.82
CA ASP A 44 -25.08 0.03 1.94
C ASP A 44 -24.59 -0.59 0.62
N SER A 45 -25.33 -1.58 0.12
CA SER A 45 -25.05 -2.15 -1.20
C SER A 45 -25.58 -1.25 -2.31
N TYR A 46 -24.84 -1.16 -3.41
CA TYR A 46 -25.23 -0.36 -4.57
C TYR A 46 -24.98 -1.10 -5.89
N VAL A 47 -25.62 -0.61 -6.94
CA VAL A 47 -25.52 -1.17 -8.29
C VAL A 47 -24.74 -0.22 -9.18
N GLU A 48 -23.71 -0.75 -9.84
CA GLU A 48 -22.92 -0.03 -10.84
C GLU A 48 -22.82 -0.88 -12.11
N GLY A 49 -23.60 -0.51 -13.13
CA GLY A 49 -23.71 -1.31 -14.35
C GLY A 49 -24.20 -2.74 -14.04
N LYS A 50 -23.34 -3.74 -14.27
CA LYS A 50 -23.61 -5.16 -13.99
C LYS A 50 -23.13 -5.63 -12.61
N HIS A 51 -22.52 -4.74 -11.83
CA HIS A 51 -21.92 -5.06 -10.54
C HIS A 51 -22.89 -4.69 -9.41
N ILE A 52 -22.98 -5.59 -8.42
CA ILE A 52 -23.73 -5.38 -7.18
C ILE A 52 -22.70 -5.34 -6.06
N TRP A 53 -22.24 -4.14 -5.73
CA TRP A 53 -21.19 -3.90 -4.77
C TRP A 53 -21.77 -3.91 -3.35
N GLY A 54 -21.07 -4.57 -2.43
CA GLY A 54 -21.38 -4.57 -1.01
C GLY A 54 -20.12 -4.49 -0.18
N PHE A 55 -20.25 -3.89 1.01
CA PHE A 55 -19.19 -3.77 2.00
C PHE A 55 -18.67 -5.13 2.47
N LEU A 56 -17.35 -5.31 2.47
CA LEU A 56 -16.70 -6.51 3.01
C LEU A 56 -15.92 -6.25 4.29
N GLY A 57 -15.43 -5.03 4.48
CA GLY A 57 -14.70 -4.66 5.68
C GLY A 57 -13.99 -3.33 5.57
N SER A 58 -13.56 -2.81 6.72
CA SER A 58 -12.75 -1.61 6.83
C SER A 58 -11.57 -1.84 7.78
N SER A 59 -10.53 -1.02 7.64
CA SER A 59 -9.38 -0.99 8.55
C SER A 59 -8.85 0.43 8.63
N GLN A 60 -8.42 0.86 9.82
CA GLN A 60 -7.77 2.15 9.98
C GLN A 60 -6.52 2.21 9.10
N ALA A 61 -6.38 3.32 8.37
CA ALA A 61 -5.31 3.51 7.42
C ALA A 61 -4.91 4.98 7.37
N VAL A 62 -3.75 5.22 6.76
CA VAL A 62 -3.23 6.57 6.56
C VAL A 62 -2.90 6.79 5.08
N LYS A 63 -3.32 7.93 4.54
CA LYS A 63 -2.87 8.44 3.24
C LYS A 63 -1.99 9.65 3.40
N PHE A 64 -1.01 9.76 2.51
CA PHE A 64 -0.08 10.86 2.45
C PHE A 64 0.52 10.92 1.05
N ASP A 65 1.17 12.03 0.73
CA ASP A 65 1.99 12.20 -0.46
C ASP A 65 3.42 12.53 -0.02
N PHE A 66 4.36 12.56 -0.96
CA PHE A 66 5.73 12.97 -0.68
C PHE A 66 6.09 14.27 -1.36
N LYS A 67 6.92 15.06 -0.68
CA LYS A 67 7.66 16.18 -1.26
C LYS A 67 9.14 15.99 -1.03
N CYS A 68 9.96 16.24 -2.04
CA CYS A 68 11.41 16.22 -1.88
C CYS A 68 11.87 17.58 -1.32
N THR A 69 12.54 17.57 -0.17
CA THR A 69 13.07 18.79 0.46
C THR A 69 14.25 19.39 -0.30
N LEU A 70 14.91 18.62 -1.17
CA LEU A 70 16.09 19.07 -1.93
C LEU A 70 15.76 19.69 -3.29
N CYS A 71 14.71 19.20 -3.97
CA CYS A 71 14.35 19.65 -5.32
C CYS A 71 12.89 20.07 -5.48
N GLY A 72 12.06 19.96 -4.43
CA GLY A 72 10.66 20.36 -4.45
C GLY A 72 9.73 19.41 -5.20
N LYS A 73 10.24 18.33 -5.82
CA LYS A 73 9.42 17.33 -6.53
C LYS A 73 8.36 16.75 -5.61
N GLU A 74 7.13 16.65 -6.09
CA GLU A 74 6.02 16.02 -5.38
C GLU A 74 5.65 14.68 -6.04
N ILE A 75 5.41 13.66 -5.22
CA ILE A 75 4.91 12.36 -5.62
C ILE A 75 3.56 12.16 -4.96
N LYS A 76 2.50 12.16 -5.78
CA LYS A 76 1.16 11.84 -5.32
C LYS A 76 0.99 10.33 -5.23
N LEU A 77 0.50 9.84 -4.11
CA LEU A 77 0.24 8.42 -3.89
C LEU A 77 -1.24 8.09 -4.12
N ASP A 78 -1.82 8.65 -5.18
CA ASP A 78 -3.26 8.52 -5.47
C ASP A 78 -3.65 7.05 -5.67
N LYS A 79 -2.80 6.23 -6.31
CA LYS A 79 -3.00 4.79 -6.50
C LYS A 79 -2.69 3.94 -5.25
N VAL A 80 -2.18 4.51 -4.16
CA VAL A 80 -1.91 3.80 -2.91
C VAL A 80 -3.07 4.04 -1.95
N MET A 81 -3.88 3.00 -1.71
CA MET A 81 -5.02 3.06 -0.80
C MET A 81 -4.59 2.84 0.66
N ALA A 82 -3.65 1.94 0.88
CA ALA A 82 -3.06 1.66 2.18
C ALA A 82 -1.72 0.93 2.04
N LEU A 83 -0.97 0.86 3.13
CA LEU A 83 0.17 -0.05 3.29
C LEU A 83 -0.22 -1.19 4.22
N MET A 84 0.24 -2.41 3.89
CA MET A 84 -0.06 -3.62 4.66
C MET A 84 1.22 -4.39 4.95
N ALA A 85 1.48 -4.75 6.20
CA ALA A 85 2.56 -5.66 6.56
C ALA A 85 2.26 -7.07 6.01
N CYS A 86 3.22 -7.67 5.30
CA CYS A 86 3.10 -9.04 4.81
C CYS A 86 3.56 -10.01 5.90
N LEU A 87 2.71 -10.98 6.26
CA LEU A 87 2.98 -11.95 7.32
C LEU A 87 3.51 -13.30 6.81
N ASP A 88 3.91 -13.39 5.53
CA ASP A 88 4.38 -14.64 4.91
C ASP A 88 3.40 -15.82 5.16
N CYS A 89 2.10 -15.53 5.03
CA CYS A 89 1.03 -16.41 5.52
C CYS A 89 0.76 -17.64 4.63
N LYS A 90 1.35 -17.69 3.42
CA LYS A 90 1.10 -18.72 2.39
C LYS A 90 2.35 -18.97 1.56
N GLU A 91 2.69 -20.23 1.36
CA GLU A 91 3.88 -20.65 0.59
C GLU A 91 3.81 -20.28 -0.90
N ASP A 92 2.62 -20.23 -1.48
CA ASP A 92 2.39 -19.89 -2.89
C ASP A 92 2.28 -18.37 -3.15
N CYS A 93 2.39 -17.55 -2.10
CA CYS A 93 2.38 -16.10 -2.22
C CYS A 93 3.73 -15.59 -2.74
N LEU A 94 3.72 -14.79 -3.82
CA LEU A 94 4.96 -14.25 -4.38
C LEU A 94 5.50 -13.04 -3.61
N ALA A 95 4.68 -12.39 -2.77
CA ALA A 95 5.03 -11.15 -2.09
C ALA A 95 6.27 -11.29 -1.17
N PRO A 96 6.35 -12.29 -0.27
CA PRO A 96 7.54 -12.49 0.58
C PRO A 96 8.81 -12.67 -0.25
N LYS A 97 8.77 -13.58 -1.23
CA LYS A 97 9.88 -13.84 -2.15
C LYS A 97 10.30 -12.59 -2.92
N LYS A 98 9.35 -11.86 -3.50
CA LYS A 98 9.63 -10.64 -4.28
C LYS A 98 10.15 -9.49 -3.43
N GLY A 99 9.70 -9.39 -2.18
CA GLY A 99 10.23 -8.44 -1.21
C GLY A 99 11.70 -8.72 -0.89
N ARG A 100 12.04 -9.97 -0.56
CA ARG A 100 13.42 -10.38 -0.22
C ARG A 100 14.38 -10.33 -1.42
N GLU A 101 13.92 -10.72 -2.60
CA GLU A 101 14.69 -10.56 -3.85
C GLU A 101 15.07 -9.09 -4.10
N LYS A 102 14.16 -8.17 -3.78
CA LYS A 102 14.34 -6.73 -4.01
C LYS A 102 15.21 -6.06 -2.94
N SER A 103 15.14 -6.51 -1.69
CA SER A 103 16.02 -6.03 -0.62
C SER A 103 17.46 -6.51 -0.79
N GLY A 104 17.63 -7.71 -1.37
CA GLY A 104 18.89 -8.46 -1.32
C GLY A 104 19.20 -8.99 0.08
N ASP A 105 18.17 -9.08 0.94
CA ASP A 105 18.27 -9.37 2.37
C ASP A 105 17.04 -10.17 2.84
N GLU A 106 17.28 -11.37 3.35
CA GLU A 106 16.22 -12.27 3.81
C GLU A 106 15.47 -11.74 5.03
N ASP A 107 16.10 -10.88 5.83
CA ASP A 107 15.52 -10.32 7.06
C ASP A 107 14.72 -9.03 6.82
N SER A 108 14.52 -8.64 5.56
CA SER A 108 13.74 -7.44 5.24
C SER A 108 12.25 -7.64 5.54
N TRP A 109 11.67 -6.69 6.26
CA TRP A 109 10.21 -6.63 6.46
C TRP A 109 9.51 -6.24 5.16
N VAL A 110 8.64 -7.11 4.67
CA VAL A 110 7.93 -6.92 3.40
C VAL A 110 6.58 -6.25 3.66
N TYR A 111 6.31 -5.19 2.89
CA TYR A 111 5.06 -4.44 2.91
C TYR A 111 4.44 -4.42 1.53
N LEU A 112 3.12 -4.51 1.50
CA LEU A 112 2.31 -4.40 0.29
C LEU A 112 1.70 -3.01 0.24
N ALA A 113 1.95 -2.30 -0.85
CA ALA A 113 1.19 -1.11 -1.19
C ALA A 113 -0.09 -1.56 -1.92
N LEU A 114 -1.25 -1.28 -1.33
CA LEU A 114 -2.55 -1.73 -1.83
C LEU A 114 -3.11 -0.73 -2.85
N CYS A 115 -3.52 -1.20 -4.03
CA CYS A 115 -4.15 -0.39 -5.07
C CYS A 115 -5.70 -0.46 -5.00
N PRO A 116 -6.40 0.39 -5.78
CA PRO A 116 -7.87 0.37 -5.86
C PRO A 116 -8.46 -0.91 -6.45
N ASP A 117 -7.74 -1.57 -7.36
CA ASP A 117 -8.13 -2.83 -7.98
C ASP A 117 -7.30 -3.99 -7.40
N PRO A 118 -7.69 -4.54 -6.25
CA PRO A 118 -7.00 -5.65 -5.62
C PRO A 118 -6.98 -6.96 -6.44
N GLY A 119 -7.84 -7.08 -7.46
CA GLY A 119 -7.90 -8.21 -8.38
C GLY A 119 -6.92 -8.08 -9.55
N HIS A 120 -6.37 -6.89 -9.79
CA HIS A 120 -5.42 -6.57 -10.87
C HIS A 120 -5.96 -6.96 -12.25
N GLU A 121 -7.26 -6.80 -12.49
CA GLU A 121 -7.89 -7.24 -13.74
C GLU A 121 -7.44 -6.43 -14.95
N ASN A 122 -7.02 -5.18 -14.72
CA ASN A 122 -6.48 -4.31 -15.78
C ASN A 122 -4.94 -4.36 -15.86
N GLU A 123 -4.28 -5.26 -15.12
CA GLU A 123 -2.82 -5.39 -14.98
C GLU A 123 -2.06 -4.12 -14.52
N GLU A 124 -2.77 -3.01 -14.30
CA GLU A 124 -2.23 -1.79 -13.73
C GLU A 124 -2.28 -1.79 -12.21
N CYS A 125 -1.12 -1.77 -11.58
CA CYS A 125 -0.97 -1.57 -10.15
C CYS A 125 -0.27 -0.23 -9.87
N ILE A 126 0.39 -0.13 -8.71
CA ILE A 126 1.13 1.04 -8.26
C ILE A 126 2.41 1.19 -9.08
N GLY A 127 2.68 2.41 -9.53
CA GLY A 127 3.83 2.71 -10.37
C GLY A 127 5.18 2.54 -9.67
N SER A 128 6.22 2.38 -10.49
CA SER A 128 7.57 2.15 -9.98
C SER A 128 8.15 3.35 -9.23
N GLU A 129 7.69 4.57 -9.53
CA GLU A 129 8.16 5.80 -8.91
C GLU A 129 7.63 5.93 -7.48
N GLU A 130 6.33 5.69 -7.28
CA GLU A 130 5.67 5.67 -5.98
C GLU A 130 6.32 4.64 -5.07
N ILE A 131 6.56 3.43 -5.58
CA ILE A 131 7.25 2.37 -4.84
C ILE A 131 8.68 2.77 -4.48
N LYS A 132 9.43 3.40 -5.39
CA LYS A 132 10.79 3.88 -5.10
C LYS A 132 10.78 4.95 -4.02
N ALA A 133 9.85 5.90 -4.08
CA ALA A 133 9.70 6.96 -3.08
C ALA A 133 9.35 6.40 -1.70
N LEU A 134 8.39 5.47 -1.64
CA LEU A 134 8.01 4.76 -0.41
C LEU A 134 9.20 4.04 0.23
N ASN A 135 9.92 3.22 -0.54
CA ASN A 135 11.10 2.52 -0.03
C ASN A 135 12.20 3.48 0.44
N SER A 136 12.46 4.54 -0.33
CA SER A 136 13.46 5.56 0.04
C SER A 136 13.09 6.26 1.35
N TYR A 137 11.84 6.70 1.49
CA TYR A 137 11.36 7.38 2.68
C TYR A 137 11.47 6.51 3.94
N PHE A 138 10.88 5.31 3.94
CA PHE A 138 10.84 4.47 5.15
C PHE A 138 12.23 3.99 5.55
N ASN A 139 13.09 3.58 4.60
CA ASN A 139 14.45 3.15 4.94
C ASN A 139 15.36 4.30 5.39
N SER A 140 15.12 5.54 4.97
CA SER A 140 15.90 6.69 5.45
C SER A 140 15.76 6.95 6.96
N ARG A 141 14.70 6.41 7.57
CA ARG A 141 14.36 6.58 8.98
C ARG A 141 14.79 5.41 9.87
N ILE A 142 15.13 4.26 9.28
CA ILE A 142 15.62 3.10 10.03
C ILE A 142 17.07 3.35 10.42
N LYS A 143 17.33 3.42 11.73
CA LYS A 143 18.69 3.60 12.29
C LYS A 143 19.32 2.31 12.78
N THR A 144 18.53 1.24 12.93
CA THR A 144 18.98 -0.05 13.42
C THR A 144 19.73 -0.80 12.31
N PRO A 145 21.01 -1.17 12.51
CA PRO A 145 21.75 -1.97 11.55
C PRO A 145 21.04 -3.29 11.25
N GLY A 146 21.01 -3.71 9.98
CA GLY A 146 20.39 -4.96 9.54
C GLY A 146 18.86 -4.93 9.39
N LYS A 147 18.15 -3.92 9.92
CA LYS A 147 16.71 -3.78 9.67
C LYS A 147 16.46 -3.01 8.37
N ARG A 148 15.62 -3.56 7.50
CA ARG A 148 15.19 -2.93 6.25
C ARG A 148 13.73 -3.19 5.97
N ILE A 149 13.06 -2.18 5.42
CA ILE A 149 11.67 -2.29 4.96
C ILE A 149 11.68 -2.39 3.44
N THR A 150 10.94 -3.33 2.88
CA THR A 150 10.74 -3.43 1.44
C THR A 150 9.27 -3.34 1.09
N ILE A 151 8.90 -2.24 0.45
CA ILE A 151 7.54 -2.01 -0.05
C ILE A 151 7.47 -2.47 -1.51
N ILE A 152 6.48 -3.31 -1.82
CA ILE A 152 6.18 -3.81 -3.16
C ILE A 152 4.71 -3.61 -3.50
N PRO A 153 4.35 -3.53 -4.80
CA PRO A 153 2.95 -3.52 -5.22
C PRO A 153 2.19 -4.77 -4.75
N CYS A 154 0.90 -4.61 -4.44
CA CYS A 154 0.03 -5.72 -4.05
C CYS A 154 -0.29 -6.71 -5.18
N LEU A 155 0.22 -6.51 -6.40
CA LEU A 155 0.12 -7.48 -7.50
C LEU A 155 0.87 -8.78 -7.23
N TYR A 156 1.86 -8.75 -6.33
CA TYR A 156 2.63 -9.95 -5.97
C TYR A 156 1.98 -10.79 -4.87
N ARG A 157 0.90 -10.31 -4.23
CA ARG A 157 0.26 -11.07 -3.16
C ARG A 157 -0.58 -12.21 -3.73
N GLY A 158 -0.86 -13.21 -2.89
CA GLY A 158 -1.80 -14.28 -3.23
C GLY A 158 -3.26 -13.80 -3.31
N LYS A 159 -4.22 -14.73 -3.24
CA LYS A 159 -5.65 -14.38 -3.29
C LYS A 159 -6.03 -13.43 -2.16
N ILE A 160 -6.68 -12.32 -2.50
CA ILE A 160 -7.14 -11.28 -1.57
C ILE A 160 -7.90 -11.87 -0.37
N ASP A 161 -8.85 -12.77 -0.60
CA ASP A 161 -9.72 -13.33 0.44
C ASP A 161 -8.99 -14.23 1.45
N THR A 162 -7.73 -14.61 1.15
CA THR A 162 -6.90 -15.46 2.02
C THR A 162 -5.61 -14.78 2.48
N CYS A 163 -5.34 -13.56 2.00
CA CYS A 163 -4.13 -12.84 2.34
C CYS A 163 -4.26 -12.29 3.76
N GLN A 164 -3.33 -12.65 4.63
CA GLN A 164 -3.26 -12.10 5.99
C GLN A 164 -2.19 -11.00 6.04
N GLY A 165 -2.52 -9.92 6.73
CA GLY A 165 -1.65 -8.77 6.87
C GLY A 165 -2.26 -7.76 7.82
N GLU A 166 -1.41 -6.86 8.30
CA GLU A 166 -1.82 -5.76 9.17
C GLU A 166 -1.78 -4.45 8.39
N ILE A 167 -2.90 -3.74 8.35
CA ILE A 167 -2.96 -2.42 7.71
C ILE A 167 -2.29 -1.40 8.62
N ILE A 168 -1.38 -0.62 8.04
CA ILE A 168 -0.64 0.39 8.77
C ILE A 168 -1.50 1.64 8.97
N ALA A 169 -1.81 1.93 10.23
CA ALA A 169 -2.61 3.07 10.64
C ALA A 169 -1.76 4.33 10.92
N ASP A 170 -0.43 4.22 11.00
CA ASP A 170 0.45 5.34 11.31
C ASP A 170 1.74 5.37 10.45
N VAL A 171 2.21 6.58 10.14
CA VAL A 171 3.39 6.80 9.27
C VAL A 171 4.74 6.54 9.97
N GLY A 172 4.73 6.32 11.28
CA GLY A 172 5.89 5.88 12.04
C GLY A 172 6.08 4.36 12.00
N MET A 173 5.09 3.61 11.52
CA MET A 173 5.03 2.15 11.64
C MET A 173 5.35 1.71 13.08
N LYS A 174 4.74 2.38 14.05
CA LYS A 174 5.08 2.23 15.46
C LYS A 174 4.68 0.87 16.01
N ASP A 175 3.77 0.17 15.34
CA ASP A 175 3.33 -1.17 15.69
C ASP A 175 4.42 -2.26 15.46
N LEU A 176 5.63 -1.87 15.00
CA LEU A 176 6.75 -2.78 14.68
C LEU A 176 7.91 -2.77 15.71
N PHE A 177 7.78 -2.04 16.81
CA PHE A 177 8.82 -1.90 17.84
C PHE A 177 8.35 -2.34 19.23
#